data_AF-A0A7U3UXL9-F1
#
_entry.id   AF-A0A7U3UXL9-F1
#
_cell.length_a   1.000
_cell.length_b   1.000
_cell.length_c   1.000
_cell.angle_alpha   90.00
_cell.angle_beta   90.00
_cell.angle_gamma   90.00
#
_symmetry.space_group_name_H-M   'P 1'
#
loop_
_entity.id
_entity.type
_entity.pdbx_description
1 polymer ?
#
loop_
_entity_poly.entity_id
_entity_poly.type
_entity_poly.pdbx_seq_one_letter_code
_entity_poly.pdbx_strand_id
1 'polypeptide(L)'
;MECTICHRPLPAGTDRYACPGCEHHLAYVLQQLVAELPLLRAELTPHRGPGAGGRPAGRAHPPLPVDVRVLDLLATRWVPDPDGQDSGGIPIGPLLVGWASLLADDYPAVTRHPAGTWYITRGTTPVPRAGGGIPGWANWLQLYIPFAVTCPWIWQMHEGLDDALRRVRAITGTRPRSHPRLAPCPQCSAVAMSRADGQWEITCEACGCRLDPDAYAAHAAAVLPSLSLVMAKLAADAEHHPTRTDAQT
;
A
#
# COMPACT_ATOMS: atom_id res chain seq x y z
N MET A 1 3.82 25.79 -2.41
CA MET A 1 4.31 24.56 -3.08
C MET A 1 3.23 23.51 -2.92
N GLU A 2 3.03 22.66 -3.93
CA GLU A 2 2.04 21.59 -3.90
C GLU A 2 2.74 20.23 -3.95
N CYS A 3 2.08 19.21 -3.42
CA CYS A 3 2.53 17.83 -3.53
C CYS A 3 2.60 17.42 -5.00
N THR A 4 3.75 16.93 -5.46
CA THR A 4 3.96 16.51 -6.85
C THR A 4 3.16 15.27 -7.25
N ILE A 5 2.65 14.51 -6.26
CA ILE A 5 1.88 13.27 -6.48
C ILE A 5 0.37 13.54 -6.52
N CYS A 6 -0.16 14.33 -5.57
CA CYS A 6 -1.61 14.51 -5.40
C CYS A 6 -2.08 15.97 -5.48
N HIS A 7 -1.17 16.90 -5.80
CA HIS A 7 -1.42 18.33 -5.98
C HIS A 7 -2.02 19.07 -4.76
N ARG A 8 -1.98 18.44 -3.58
CA ARG A 8 -2.42 19.11 -2.34
C ARG A 8 -1.45 20.18 -1.90
N PRO A 9 -1.93 21.29 -1.30
CA PRO A 9 -1.06 22.31 -0.75
C PRO A 9 -0.19 21.72 0.36
N LEU A 10 1.10 22.04 0.31
CA LEU A 10 2.05 21.70 1.36
C LEU A 10 2.22 22.88 2.34
N PRO A 11 2.61 22.62 3.61
CA PRO A 11 2.93 23.68 4.56
C PRO A 11 3.96 24.66 4.00
N ALA A 12 3.78 25.95 4.27
CA ALA A 12 4.73 26.96 3.84
C ALA A 12 6.13 26.70 4.43
N GLY A 13 7.17 26.83 3.60
CA GLY A 13 8.57 26.63 4.02
C GLY A 13 9.02 25.18 4.12
N THR A 14 8.22 24.19 3.71
CA THR A 14 8.70 22.80 3.61
C THR A 14 9.62 22.61 2.41
N ASP A 15 10.61 21.74 2.58
CA ASP A 15 11.54 21.23 1.55
C ASP A 15 11.04 19.93 0.90
N ARG A 16 9.81 19.51 1.21
CA ARG A 16 9.21 18.25 0.74
C ARG A 16 8.52 18.43 -0.61
N TYR A 17 8.64 17.42 -1.47
CA TYR A 17 7.92 17.29 -2.75
C TYR A 17 6.67 16.40 -2.64
N ALA A 18 6.53 15.64 -1.54
CA ALA A 18 5.37 14.79 -1.27
C ALA A 18 4.76 15.07 0.10
N CYS A 19 3.42 15.07 0.17
CA CYS A 19 2.68 15.28 1.42
C CYS A 19 2.70 14.02 2.31
N PRO A 20 2.39 14.15 3.62
CA PRO A 20 2.36 13.01 4.55
C PRO A 20 1.45 11.86 4.09
N GLY A 21 0.34 12.17 3.40
CA GLY A 21 -0.55 11.14 2.86
C GLY A 21 0.10 10.29 1.76
N CYS A 22 0.86 10.92 0.85
CA CYS A 22 1.59 10.22 -0.20
C CYS A 22 2.81 9.46 0.35
N GLU A 23 3.48 10.01 1.38
CA GLU A 23 4.52 9.32 2.14
C GLU A 23 3.99 8.02 2.76
N HIS A 24 2.84 8.11 3.45
CA HIS A 24 2.19 6.95 4.06
C HIS A 24 1.76 5.93 3.00
N HIS A 25 1.26 6.40 1.86
CA HIS A 25 0.87 5.52 0.76
C HIS A 25 2.07 4.75 0.19
N LEU A 26 3.20 5.42 -0.05
CA LEU A 26 4.46 4.76 -0.46
C LEU A 26 4.88 3.66 0.52
N ALA A 27 4.84 3.96 1.82
CA ALA A 27 5.19 2.98 2.86
C ALA A 27 4.24 1.77 2.83
N TYR A 28 2.93 2.04 2.69
CA TYR A 28 1.93 1.00 2.53
C TYR A 28 2.18 0.15 1.29
N VAL A 29 2.45 0.76 0.13
CA VAL A 29 2.68 0.02 -1.12
C VAL A 29 3.85 -0.95 -0.97
N LEU A 30 4.96 -0.51 -0.37
CA LEU A 30 6.11 -1.39 -0.11
C LEU A 30 5.76 -2.55 0.85
N GLN A 31 4.97 -2.30 1.90
CA GLN A 31 4.51 -3.34 2.82
C GLN A 31 3.60 -4.35 2.12
N GLN A 32 2.67 -3.87 1.29
CA GLN A 32 1.75 -4.72 0.54
C GLN A 32 2.46 -5.57 -0.50
N LEU A 33 3.43 -5.00 -1.22
CA LEU A 33 4.23 -5.79 -2.17
C LEU A 33 4.84 -7.01 -1.47
N VAL A 34 5.38 -6.84 -0.26
CA VAL A 34 5.93 -7.96 0.54
C VAL A 34 4.84 -8.94 0.99
N ALA A 35 3.70 -8.42 1.47
CA ALA A 35 2.59 -9.24 1.95
C ALA A 35 1.92 -10.08 0.84
N GLU A 36 1.93 -9.59 -0.40
CA GLU A 36 1.35 -10.25 -1.57
C GLU A 36 2.29 -11.28 -2.21
N LEU A 37 3.60 -11.24 -1.91
CA LEU A 37 4.57 -12.19 -2.51
C LEU A 37 4.21 -13.67 -2.34
N PRO A 38 3.74 -14.15 -1.17
CA PRO A 38 3.32 -15.54 -1.04
C PRO A 38 2.14 -15.91 -1.95
N LEU A 39 1.18 -14.99 -2.13
CA LEU A 39 0.03 -15.18 -3.02
C LEU A 39 0.49 -15.21 -4.48
N LEU A 40 1.32 -14.26 -4.86
CA LEU A 40 1.89 -14.20 -6.20
C LEU A 40 2.74 -15.45 -6.53
N ARG A 41 3.46 -16.00 -5.56
CA ARG A 41 4.21 -17.27 -5.73
C ARG A 41 3.30 -18.49 -5.79
N ALA A 42 2.13 -18.46 -5.15
CA ALA A 42 1.17 -19.56 -5.24
C ALA A 42 0.66 -19.74 -6.69
N GLU A 43 0.57 -18.65 -7.45
CA GLU A 43 0.20 -18.65 -8.88
C GLU A 43 1.25 -19.35 -9.79
N LEU A 44 2.47 -19.59 -9.29
CA LEU A 44 3.46 -20.42 -10.00
C LEU A 44 3.17 -21.92 -9.89
N THR A 45 2.25 -22.33 -9.00
CA THR A 45 1.88 -23.73 -8.85
C THR A 45 0.75 -24.05 -9.83
N PRO A 46 0.94 -24.98 -10.78
CA PRO A 46 -0.10 -25.32 -11.74
C PRO A 46 -1.38 -25.75 -11.03
N HIS A 47 -2.49 -25.07 -11.31
CA HIS A 47 -3.80 -25.46 -10.81
C HIS A 47 -4.20 -26.81 -11.41
N ARG A 48 -3.95 -27.90 -10.67
CA ARG A 48 -4.48 -29.24 -10.99
C ARG A 48 -5.95 -29.30 -10.57
N GLY A 49 -6.81 -28.64 -11.33
CA GLY A 49 -8.26 -28.76 -11.15
C GLY A 49 -8.74 -30.20 -11.37
N PRO A 50 -9.69 -30.70 -10.57
CA PRO A 50 -10.32 -32.00 -10.77
C PRO A 50 -11.17 -31.97 -12.05
N GLY A 51 -10.55 -32.24 -13.20
CA GLY A 51 -11.20 -32.14 -14.51
C GLY A 51 -10.26 -32.06 -15.71
N ALA A 52 -8.95 -31.81 -15.51
CA ALA A 52 -7.96 -31.72 -16.58
C ALA A 52 -7.54 -33.08 -17.19
N GLY A 53 -8.42 -34.10 -17.11
CA GLY A 53 -8.22 -35.42 -17.71
C GLY A 53 -8.59 -35.52 -19.19
N GLY A 54 -8.99 -34.40 -19.82
CA GLY A 54 -9.24 -34.34 -21.26
C GLY A 54 -7.94 -34.41 -22.04
N ARG A 55 -7.74 -35.50 -22.79
CA ARG A 55 -6.63 -35.70 -23.72
C ARG A 55 -6.58 -34.52 -24.71
N PRO A 56 -5.52 -33.68 -24.74
CA PRO A 56 -5.47 -32.54 -25.65
C PRO A 56 -5.35 -33.04 -27.10
N ALA A 57 -6.41 -32.86 -27.87
CA ALA A 57 -6.39 -33.10 -29.31
C ALA A 57 -5.60 -31.96 -29.99
N GLY A 58 -4.39 -32.27 -30.49
CA GLY A 58 -3.82 -31.60 -31.66
C GLY A 58 -3.08 -30.25 -31.51
N ARG A 59 -2.84 -29.69 -30.32
CA ARG A 59 -1.91 -28.54 -30.18
C ARG A 59 -0.48 -29.02 -29.97
N ALA A 60 0.44 -28.57 -30.83
CA ALA A 60 1.86 -28.96 -30.82
C ALA A 60 2.63 -28.51 -29.56
N HIS A 61 2.11 -27.53 -28.82
CA HIS A 61 2.65 -27.10 -27.54
C HIS A 61 1.53 -27.03 -26.50
N PRO A 62 1.64 -27.75 -25.36
CA PRO A 62 0.73 -27.55 -24.24
C PRO A 62 0.86 -26.10 -23.73
N PRO A 63 -0.23 -25.45 -23.29
CA PRO A 63 -0.13 -24.14 -22.66
C PRO A 63 0.84 -24.24 -21.47
N LEU A 64 1.67 -23.20 -21.28
CA LEU A 64 2.55 -23.13 -20.11
C LEU A 64 1.69 -23.31 -18.85
N PRO A 65 2.10 -24.18 -17.92
CA PRO A 65 1.28 -24.50 -16.75
C PRO A 65 1.27 -23.37 -15.70
N VAL A 66 1.89 -22.22 -16.01
CA VAL A 66 2.07 -21.07 -15.13
C VAL A 66 1.69 -19.79 -15.87
N ASP A 67 1.16 -18.82 -15.14
CA ASP A 67 0.87 -17.50 -15.69
C ASP A 67 2.18 -16.75 -15.98
N VAL A 68 2.42 -16.44 -17.25
CA VAL A 68 3.63 -15.73 -17.70
C VAL A 68 3.78 -14.36 -17.03
N ARG A 69 2.68 -13.70 -16.68
CA ARG A 69 2.69 -12.39 -16.01
C ARG A 69 3.32 -12.46 -14.62
N VAL A 70 3.20 -13.61 -13.95
CA VAL A 70 3.84 -13.87 -12.65
C VAL A 70 5.35 -13.98 -12.82
N LEU A 71 5.81 -14.67 -13.88
CA LEU A 71 7.23 -14.80 -14.20
C LEU A 71 7.84 -13.44 -14.56
N ASP A 72 7.13 -12.63 -15.34
CA ASP A 72 7.56 -11.28 -15.72
C ASP A 72 7.71 -10.38 -14.49
N LEU A 73 6.72 -10.37 -13.58
CA LEU A 73 6.80 -9.58 -12.34
C LEU A 73 7.91 -10.03 -11.38
N LEU A 74 8.20 -11.33 -11.35
CA LEU A 74 9.22 -11.93 -10.48
C LEU A 74 10.61 -12.06 -11.13
N ALA A 75 10.77 -11.58 -12.37
CA ALA A 75 12.05 -11.64 -13.06
C ALA A 75 13.15 -10.88 -12.29
N THR A 76 14.34 -11.48 -12.25
CA THR A 76 15.50 -10.92 -11.53
C THR A 76 16.24 -9.85 -12.34
N ARG A 77 16.00 -9.79 -13.64
CA ARG A 77 16.58 -8.81 -14.56
C ARG A 77 15.48 -8.21 -15.41
N TRP A 78 15.57 -6.91 -15.64
CA TRP A 78 14.76 -6.24 -16.65
C TRP A 78 15.63 -6.06 -17.90
N VAL A 79 15.12 -6.50 -19.03
CA VAL A 79 15.72 -6.26 -20.34
C VAL A 79 14.68 -5.46 -21.12
N PRO A 80 14.94 -4.18 -21.41
CA PRO A 80 14.02 -3.39 -22.23
C PRO A 80 13.81 -4.10 -23.56
N ASP A 81 12.55 -4.28 -23.97
CA ASP A 81 12.24 -4.75 -25.32
C ASP A 81 12.73 -3.71 -26.35
N PRO A 82 13.68 -4.05 -27.23
CA PRO A 82 14.17 -3.13 -28.25
C PRO A 82 13.08 -2.72 -29.25
N ASP A 83 12.05 -3.56 -29.44
CA ASP A 83 10.96 -3.31 -30.37
C ASP A 83 9.81 -2.50 -29.73
N GLY A 84 9.92 -2.16 -28.44
CA GLY A 84 8.98 -1.31 -27.72
C GLY A 84 7.58 -1.92 -27.54
N GLN A 85 7.43 -3.24 -27.70
CA GLN A 85 6.17 -3.94 -27.50
C GLN A 85 5.97 -4.38 -26.04
N ASP A 86 6.84 -3.94 -25.14
CA ASP A 86 6.85 -4.35 -23.74
C ASP A 86 5.62 -3.80 -22.99
N SER A 87 4.55 -4.58 -22.99
CA SER A 87 3.36 -4.33 -22.17
C SER A 87 3.55 -4.76 -20.70
N GLY A 88 4.65 -5.46 -20.38
CA GLY A 88 4.84 -6.17 -19.11
C GLY A 88 5.16 -5.28 -17.91
N GLY A 89 5.68 -4.08 -18.13
CA GLY A 89 6.18 -3.17 -17.08
C GLY A 89 7.44 -3.69 -16.37
N ILE A 90 8.06 -2.86 -15.52
CA ILE A 90 9.32 -3.24 -14.84
C ILE A 90 9.02 -4.34 -13.79
N PRO A 91 9.82 -5.44 -13.74
CA PRO A 91 9.71 -6.45 -12.69
C PRO A 91 9.98 -5.87 -11.30
N ILE A 92 9.37 -6.45 -10.26
CA ILE A 92 9.37 -5.87 -8.89
C ILE A 92 10.79 -5.73 -8.34
N GLY A 93 11.62 -6.77 -8.49
CA GLY A 93 13.01 -6.76 -7.99
C GLY A 93 13.84 -5.61 -8.61
N PRO A 94 14.04 -5.60 -9.94
CA PRO A 94 14.68 -4.51 -10.67
C PRO A 94 14.14 -3.11 -10.35
N LEU A 95 12.81 -2.94 -10.22
CA LEU A 95 12.21 -1.66 -9.84
C LEU A 95 12.70 -1.19 -8.46
N LEU A 96 12.65 -2.07 -7.45
CA LEU A 96 13.07 -1.72 -6.09
C LEU A 96 14.59 -1.47 -6.01
N VAL A 97 15.39 -2.26 -6.74
CA VAL A 97 16.85 -2.06 -6.83
C VAL A 97 17.15 -0.71 -7.48
N GLY A 98 16.48 -0.38 -8.58
CA GLY A 98 16.68 0.89 -9.29
C GLY A 98 16.43 2.11 -8.41
N TRP A 99 15.31 2.12 -7.67
CA TRP A 99 15.03 3.19 -6.70
C TRP A 99 16.02 3.22 -5.55
N ALA A 100 16.45 2.05 -5.05
CA ALA A 100 17.43 2.00 -3.97
C ALA A 100 18.80 2.53 -4.42
N SER A 101 19.21 2.23 -5.65
CA SER A 101 20.44 2.77 -6.25
C SER A 101 20.36 4.27 -6.41
N LEU A 102 19.27 4.80 -7.00
CA LEU A 102 19.09 6.24 -7.14
C LEU A 102 19.12 6.96 -5.79
N LEU A 103 18.42 6.41 -4.78
CA LEU A 103 18.45 6.93 -3.42
C LEU A 103 19.86 6.93 -2.82
N ALA A 104 20.63 5.86 -3.02
CA ALA A 104 21.97 5.77 -2.44
C ALA A 104 23.00 6.65 -3.16
N ASP A 105 22.74 7.04 -4.41
CA ASP A 105 23.50 8.04 -5.15
C ASP A 105 23.26 9.45 -4.58
N ASP A 106 22.00 9.78 -4.28
CA ASP A 106 21.61 11.10 -3.75
C ASP A 106 21.82 11.23 -2.22
N TYR A 107 21.68 10.12 -1.47
CA TYR A 107 21.70 10.13 -0.01
C TYR A 107 23.13 10.27 0.53
N PRO A 108 23.41 11.25 1.40
CA PRO A 108 24.70 11.38 2.06
C PRO A 108 24.89 10.26 3.10
N ALA A 109 25.76 9.31 2.81
CA ALA A 109 26.19 8.29 3.76
C ALA A 109 27.30 8.86 4.66
N VAL A 110 27.08 8.84 5.97
CA VAL A 110 28.11 9.18 6.96
C VAL A 110 28.86 7.90 7.32
N THR A 111 30.14 7.84 6.98
CA THR A 111 30.98 6.68 7.28
C THR A 111 32.12 7.10 8.20
N ARG A 112 32.46 6.23 9.16
CA ARG A 112 33.60 6.43 10.04
C ARG A 112 34.83 5.74 9.44
N HIS A 113 35.86 6.51 9.16
CA HIS A 113 37.16 5.99 8.78
C HIS A 113 37.78 5.19 9.95
N PRO A 114 38.58 4.13 9.69
CA PRO A 114 39.30 3.40 10.75
C PRO A 114 40.17 4.29 11.66
N ALA A 115 40.66 5.43 11.13
CA ALA A 115 41.42 6.43 11.89
C ALA A 115 40.54 7.32 12.82
N GLY A 116 39.23 7.08 12.89
CA GLY A 116 38.31 7.79 13.78
C GLY A 116 37.60 9.00 13.16
N THR A 117 38.04 9.50 12.01
CA THR A 117 37.44 10.63 11.28
C THR A 117 36.14 10.24 10.59
N TRP A 118 35.14 11.12 10.63
CA TRP A 118 33.88 10.95 9.91
C TRP A 118 33.95 11.62 8.54
N TYR A 119 33.48 10.95 7.50
CA TYR A 119 33.34 11.50 6.16
C TYR A 119 31.92 11.30 5.63
N ILE A 120 31.46 12.25 4.83
CA ILE A 120 30.19 12.16 4.10
C ILE A 120 30.54 11.70 2.68
N THR A 121 30.08 10.51 2.31
CA THR A 121 30.19 9.95 0.96
C THR A 121 28.83 9.91 0.29
N ARG A 122 28.80 10.15 -1.03
CA ARG A 122 27.65 9.88 -1.90
C ARG A 122 27.98 8.71 -2.82
N GLY A 123 26.97 8.05 -3.38
CA GLY A 123 27.19 6.94 -4.31
C GLY A 123 27.65 5.65 -3.64
N THR A 124 27.20 5.39 -2.42
CA THR A 124 27.44 4.08 -1.79
C THR A 124 26.50 3.05 -2.39
N THR A 125 27.00 1.87 -2.77
CA THR A 125 26.13 0.76 -3.18
C THR A 125 25.12 0.46 -2.05
N PRO A 126 23.81 0.45 -2.31
CA PRO A 126 22.84 0.15 -1.27
C PRO A 126 22.95 -1.32 -0.86
N VAL A 127 22.94 -1.59 0.45
CA VAL A 127 23.07 -2.94 1.00
C VAL A 127 21.88 -3.25 1.91
N PRO A 128 20.88 -4.02 1.45
CA PRO A 128 19.76 -4.43 2.29
C PRO A 128 20.21 -5.45 3.33
N ARG A 129 20.02 -5.13 4.62
CA ARG A 129 20.42 -6.00 5.74
C ARG A 129 19.64 -7.32 5.79
N ALA A 130 18.44 -7.35 5.24
CA ALA A 130 17.55 -8.51 5.22
C ALA A 130 17.69 -9.37 3.95
N GLY A 131 18.79 -9.22 3.20
CA GLY A 131 19.07 -9.96 1.97
C GLY A 131 18.65 -9.24 0.69
N GLY A 132 19.20 -9.65 -0.45
CA GLY A 132 19.01 -8.99 -1.76
C GLY A 132 17.69 -9.32 -2.48
N GLY A 133 16.71 -9.90 -1.80
CA GLY A 133 15.39 -10.21 -2.37
C GLY A 133 14.40 -9.06 -2.24
N ILE A 134 13.22 -9.20 -2.86
CA ILE A 134 12.13 -8.20 -2.81
C ILE A 134 11.82 -7.72 -1.39
N PRO A 135 11.68 -8.59 -0.35
CA PRO A 135 11.43 -8.12 1.02
C PRO A 135 12.55 -7.25 1.59
N GLY A 136 13.82 -7.61 1.32
CA GLY A 136 14.95 -6.86 1.83
C GLY A 136 15.08 -5.49 1.19
N TRP A 137 14.85 -5.38 -0.12
CA TRP A 137 14.82 -4.11 -0.83
C TRP A 137 13.63 -3.24 -0.45
N ALA A 138 12.42 -3.81 -0.32
CA ALA A 138 11.24 -3.08 0.13
C ALA A 138 11.42 -2.52 1.55
N ASN A 139 12.01 -3.31 2.46
CA ASN A 139 12.33 -2.85 3.81
C ASN A 139 13.42 -1.78 3.81
N TRP A 140 14.44 -1.90 2.96
CA TRP A 140 15.46 -0.86 2.79
C TRP A 140 14.80 0.44 2.34
N LEU A 141 14.00 0.43 1.27
CA LEU A 141 13.32 1.62 0.77
C LEU A 141 12.40 2.27 1.81
N GLN A 142 11.67 1.47 2.60
CA GLN A 142 10.82 2.00 3.68
C GLN A 142 11.60 2.88 4.67
N LEU A 143 12.85 2.53 5.00
CA LEU A 143 13.68 3.32 5.90
C LEU A 143 14.10 4.68 5.31
N TYR A 144 14.16 4.78 3.98
CA TYR A 144 14.62 5.97 3.27
C TYR A 144 13.47 6.81 2.68
N ILE A 145 12.21 6.41 2.85
CA ILE A 145 11.04 7.21 2.43
C ILE A 145 11.10 8.66 2.96
N PRO A 146 11.42 8.93 4.25
CA PRO A 146 11.49 10.30 4.75
C PRO A 146 12.49 11.20 4.01
N PHE A 147 13.55 10.62 3.45
CA PHE A 147 14.46 11.34 2.56
C PHE A 147 13.91 11.41 1.14
N ALA A 148 13.38 10.30 0.59
CA ALA A 148 12.83 10.26 -0.77
C ALA A 148 11.78 11.36 -1.01
N VAL A 149 10.96 11.69 0.00
CA VAL A 149 9.94 12.74 -0.10
C VAL A 149 10.50 14.16 -0.21
N THR A 150 11.80 14.37 -0.01
CA THR A 150 12.50 15.65 -0.26
C THR A 150 13.18 15.67 -1.65
N CYS A 151 13.05 14.60 -2.44
CA CYS A 151 13.61 14.52 -3.78
C CYS A 151 12.55 14.90 -4.86
N PRO A 152 12.94 15.60 -5.94
CA PRO A 152 12.00 16.04 -6.99
C PRO A 152 11.44 14.90 -7.85
N TRP A 153 12.10 13.75 -7.88
CA TRP A 153 11.70 12.56 -8.65
C TRP A 153 10.70 11.65 -7.90
N ILE A 154 10.27 12.02 -6.68
CA ILE A 154 9.42 11.16 -5.83
C ILE A 154 8.11 10.71 -6.50
N TRP A 155 7.55 11.51 -7.40
CA TRP A 155 6.33 11.16 -8.13
C TRP A 155 6.51 9.95 -9.05
N GLN A 156 7.68 9.80 -9.67
CA GLN A 156 8.01 8.65 -10.51
C GLN A 156 8.16 7.38 -9.68
N MET A 157 8.76 7.50 -8.49
CA MET A 157 8.85 6.39 -7.54
C MET A 157 7.47 5.94 -7.09
N HIS A 158 6.60 6.90 -6.76
CA HIS A 158 5.22 6.61 -6.42
C HIS A 158 4.47 5.90 -7.55
N GLU A 159 4.52 6.43 -8.77
CA GLU A 159 3.85 5.84 -9.93
C GLU A 159 4.35 4.42 -10.21
N GLY A 160 5.67 4.22 -10.24
CA GLY A 160 6.25 2.90 -10.50
C GLY A 160 5.88 1.85 -9.44
N LEU A 161 5.89 2.24 -8.16
CA LEU A 161 5.52 1.34 -7.06
C LEU A 161 4.01 1.03 -7.04
N ASP A 162 3.16 2.04 -7.27
CA ASP A 162 1.71 1.84 -7.35
C ASP A 162 1.34 0.95 -8.54
N ASP A 163 1.95 1.16 -9.70
CA ASP A 163 1.78 0.31 -10.87
C ASP A 163 2.17 -1.15 -10.59
N ALA A 164 3.32 -1.38 -9.94
CA ALA A 164 3.75 -2.71 -9.55
C ALA A 164 2.72 -3.40 -8.62
N LEU A 165 2.24 -2.70 -7.59
CA LEU A 165 1.22 -3.25 -6.69
C LEU A 165 -0.10 -3.51 -7.40
N ARG A 166 -0.51 -2.63 -8.32
CA ARG A 166 -1.72 -2.80 -9.13
C ARG A 166 -1.64 -4.06 -10.01
N ARG A 167 -0.49 -4.29 -10.65
CA ARG A 167 -0.23 -5.52 -11.44
C ARG A 167 -0.27 -6.78 -10.57
N VAL A 168 0.35 -6.73 -9.38
CA VAL A 168 0.29 -7.84 -8.42
C VAL A 168 -1.16 -8.16 -8.04
N ARG A 169 -1.96 -7.16 -7.67
CA ARG A 169 -3.38 -7.33 -7.31
C ARG A 169 -4.25 -7.81 -8.45
N ALA A 170 -3.95 -7.39 -9.68
CA ALA A 170 -4.67 -7.86 -10.86
C ALA A 170 -4.46 -9.38 -11.08
N ILE A 171 -3.33 -9.93 -10.64
CA ILE A 171 -3.03 -11.36 -10.71
C ILE A 171 -3.58 -12.09 -9.49
N THR A 172 -3.30 -11.62 -8.28
CA THR A 172 -3.71 -12.30 -7.03
C THR A 172 -5.20 -12.13 -6.73
N GLY A 173 -5.90 -11.25 -7.45
CA GLY A 173 -7.31 -10.93 -7.23
C GLY A 173 -7.58 -10.21 -5.91
N THR A 174 -6.54 -9.79 -5.18
CA THR A 174 -6.70 -9.11 -3.89
C THR A 174 -7.22 -7.69 -4.09
N ARG A 175 -8.08 -7.26 -3.15
CA ARG A 175 -8.67 -5.91 -3.15
C ARG A 175 -8.34 -5.21 -1.83
N PRO A 176 -8.07 -3.89 -1.85
CA PRO A 176 -7.97 -3.10 -0.63
C PRO A 176 -9.23 -3.27 0.22
N ARG A 177 -9.07 -3.52 1.52
CA ARG A 177 -10.22 -3.60 2.43
C ARG A 177 -10.56 -2.20 2.94
N SER A 178 -11.85 -1.98 3.17
CA SER A 178 -12.35 -0.79 3.85
C SER A 178 -12.62 -1.12 5.32
N HIS A 179 -12.08 -0.31 6.22
CA HIS A 179 -12.26 -0.47 7.67
C HIS A 179 -13.25 0.59 8.16
N PRO A 180 -14.49 0.19 8.55
CA PRO A 180 -15.46 1.13 9.05
C PRO A 180 -14.98 1.76 10.36
N ARG A 181 -15.43 2.99 10.59
CA ARG A 181 -15.07 3.82 11.73
C ARG A 181 -16.34 4.22 12.47
N LEU A 182 -16.29 4.15 13.80
CA LEU A 182 -17.47 4.26 14.65
C LEU A 182 -17.97 5.70 14.83
N ALA A 183 -17.08 6.69 14.78
CA ALA A 183 -17.48 8.08 14.97
C ALA A 183 -18.22 8.59 13.73
N PRO A 184 -19.40 9.24 13.90
CA PRO A 184 -20.14 9.80 12.80
C PRO A 184 -19.36 10.93 12.10
N CYS A 185 -19.63 11.18 10.83
CA CYS A 185 -19.01 12.26 10.09
C CYS A 185 -19.31 13.64 10.74
N PRO A 186 -18.31 14.51 10.94
CA PRO A 186 -18.55 15.84 11.51
C PRO A 186 -19.35 16.77 10.59
N GLN A 187 -19.44 16.48 9.28
CA GLN A 187 -20.17 17.32 8.32
C GLN A 187 -21.64 16.92 8.13
N CYS A 188 -21.93 15.63 8.02
CA CYS A 188 -23.29 15.15 7.73
C CYS A 188 -23.89 14.25 8.82
N SER A 189 -23.15 14.01 9.91
CA SER A 189 -23.53 13.13 11.02
C SER A 189 -23.78 11.66 10.65
N ALA A 190 -23.53 11.23 9.40
CA ALA A 190 -23.69 9.84 8.99
C ALA A 190 -22.61 8.93 9.62
N VAL A 191 -23.00 7.72 10.03
CA VAL A 191 -22.08 6.65 10.47
C VAL A 191 -21.54 5.90 9.25
N ALA A 192 -20.85 6.65 8.40
CA ALA A 192 -20.33 6.18 7.11
C ALA A 192 -18.84 6.54 6.94
N MET A 193 -18.12 6.74 8.04
CA MET A 193 -16.68 6.99 8.01
C MET A 193 -15.96 5.65 7.81
N SER A 194 -15.03 5.59 6.86
CA SER A 194 -14.23 4.40 6.62
C SER A 194 -12.79 4.77 6.24
N ARG A 195 -11.88 3.83 6.43
CA ARG A 195 -10.48 3.94 5.99
C ARG A 195 -10.16 2.77 5.09
N ALA A 196 -9.89 3.03 3.82
CA ALA A 196 -9.37 1.99 2.94
C ALA A 196 -7.90 1.69 3.25
N ASP A 197 -7.48 0.44 3.08
CA ASP A 197 -6.08 0.06 3.20
C ASP A 197 -5.20 0.93 2.30
N GLY A 198 -4.14 1.49 2.87
CA GLY A 198 -3.20 2.36 2.16
C GLY A 198 -3.64 3.80 1.95
N GLN A 199 -4.86 4.14 2.37
CA GLN A 199 -5.27 5.54 2.47
C GLN A 199 -4.91 6.06 3.86
N TRP A 200 -4.24 7.21 3.88
CA TRP A 200 -3.97 7.94 5.11
C TRP A 200 -5.26 8.50 5.70
N GLU A 201 -6.13 9.03 4.84
CA GLU A 201 -7.35 9.70 5.23
C GLU A 201 -8.48 8.73 5.55
N ILE A 202 -9.34 9.18 6.45
CA ILE A 202 -10.63 8.58 6.76
C ILE A 202 -11.68 9.38 6.00
N THR A 203 -12.43 8.71 5.13
CA THR A 203 -13.41 9.34 4.25
C THR A 203 -14.83 8.97 4.67
N CYS A 204 -15.74 9.94 4.61
CA CYS A 204 -17.16 9.69 4.72
C CYS A 204 -17.70 9.21 3.38
N GLU A 205 -18.22 7.99 3.30
CA GLU A 205 -18.83 7.45 2.09
C GLU A 205 -20.15 8.13 1.72
N ALA A 206 -20.79 8.84 2.67
CA ALA A 206 -22.05 9.56 2.43
C ALA A 206 -21.86 10.95 1.83
N CYS A 207 -20.90 11.75 2.32
CA CYS A 207 -20.71 13.15 1.90
C CYS A 207 -19.33 13.46 1.32
N GLY A 208 -18.40 12.50 1.31
CA GLY A 208 -17.04 12.70 0.82
C GLY A 208 -16.11 13.48 1.76
N CYS A 209 -16.57 13.85 2.96
CA CYS A 209 -15.73 14.48 4.00
C CYS A 209 -14.47 13.65 4.23
N ARG A 210 -13.32 14.30 4.36
CA ARG A 210 -12.04 13.64 4.63
C ARG A 210 -11.41 14.19 5.90
N LEU A 211 -10.97 13.29 6.76
CA LEU A 211 -10.21 13.61 7.97
C LEU A 211 -8.89 12.87 7.93
N ASP A 212 -7.81 13.54 8.34
CA ASP A 212 -6.61 12.81 8.71
C ASP A 212 -6.84 11.99 10.01
N PRO A 213 -5.98 11.02 10.32
CA PRO A 213 -6.14 10.17 11.49
C PRO A 213 -6.19 10.92 12.82
N ASP A 214 -5.44 12.01 12.98
CA ASP A 214 -5.36 12.76 14.24
C ASP A 214 -6.63 13.59 14.44
N ALA A 215 -7.11 14.25 13.38
CA ALA A 215 -8.37 14.98 13.37
C ALA A 215 -9.56 14.03 13.64
N TYR A 216 -9.57 12.84 13.04
CA TYR A 216 -10.58 11.84 13.35
C TYR A 216 -10.47 11.34 14.79
N ALA A 217 -9.26 11.11 15.31
CA ALA A 217 -9.07 10.67 16.69
C ALA A 217 -9.59 11.71 17.70
N ALA A 218 -9.28 12.99 17.48
CA ALA A 218 -9.79 14.09 18.29
C ALA A 218 -11.32 14.18 18.23
N HIS A 219 -11.90 14.08 17.02
CA HIS A 219 -13.35 14.06 16.84
C HIS A 219 -14.01 12.86 17.53
N ALA A 220 -13.48 11.66 17.33
CA ALA A 220 -13.96 10.43 17.95
C ALA A 220 -13.92 10.50 19.48
N ALA A 221 -12.84 11.06 20.05
CA ALA A 221 -12.71 11.27 21.49
C ALA A 221 -13.79 12.22 22.05
N ALA A 222 -14.19 13.23 21.26
CA ALA A 222 -15.24 14.17 21.65
C ALA A 222 -16.65 13.55 21.58
N VAL A 223 -16.96 12.72 20.58
CA VAL A 223 -18.34 12.28 20.31
C VAL A 223 -18.69 10.87 20.83
N LEU A 224 -17.75 9.93 20.83
CA LEU A 224 -18.04 8.53 21.17
C LEU A 224 -18.48 8.32 22.62
N PRO A 225 -17.93 9.02 23.65
CA PRO A 225 -18.39 8.84 25.02
C PRO A 225 -19.87 9.19 25.22
N SER A 226 -20.37 10.22 24.54
CA SER A 226 -21.78 10.58 24.61
C SER A 226 -22.66 9.55 23.90
N LEU A 227 -22.21 9.01 22.75
CA LEU A 227 -22.95 7.98 22.03
C LEU A 227 -23.01 6.66 22.79
N SER A 228 -21.94 6.27 23.48
CA SER A 228 -21.93 5.03 24.26
C SER A 228 -22.93 5.09 25.43
N LEU A 229 -23.07 6.24 26.09
CA LEU A 229 -24.08 6.45 27.13
C LEU A 229 -25.51 6.34 26.57
N VAL A 230 -25.77 6.91 25.39
CA VAL A 230 -27.09 6.81 24.75
C VAL A 230 -27.39 5.36 24.35
N MET A 231 -26.42 4.65 23.77
CA MET A 231 -26.59 3.23 23.41
C MET A 231 -26.82 2.35 24.64
N ALA A 232 -26.08 2.58 25.73
CA ALA A 232 -26.28 1.87 26.98
C ALA A 232 -27.68 2.11 27.58
N LYS A 233 -28.17 3.35 27.52
CA LYS A 233 -29.52 3.69 27.98
C LYS A 233 -30.59 3.01 27.12
N LEU A 234 -30.48 3.07 25.80
CA LEU A 234 -31.43 2.42 24.89
C LEU A 234 -31.44 0.89 25.07
N ALA A 235 -30.28 0.27 25.32
CA ALA A 235 -30.20 -1.15 25.63
C ALA A 235 -30.91 -1.49 26.96
N ALA A 236 -30.69 -0.71 28.02
CA ALA A 236 -31.34 -0.90 29.31
C ALA A 236 -32.87 -0.71 29.23
N ASP A 237 -33.34 0.27 28.45
CA ASP A 237 -34.77 0.53 28.22
C ASP A 237 -35.43 -0.60 27.40
N ALA A 238 -34.69 -1.22 26.47
CA ALA A 238 -35.17 -2.35 25.68
C ALA A 238 -35.36 -3.63 26.54
N GLU A 239 -34.50 -3.84 27.55
CA GLU A 239 -34.65 -4.94 28.51
C GLU A 239 -35.83 -4.74 29.47
N HIS A 240 -36.20 -3.48 29.75
CA HIS A 240 -37.32 -3.12 30.62
C HIS A 240 -38.67 -3.04 29.92
N HIS A 241 -38.76 -3.34 28.63
CA HIS A 241 -40.04 -3.48 27.94
C HIS A 241 -40.53 -4.93 28.12
N PRO A 242 -41.35 -5.24 29.16
CA PRO A 242 -41.87 -6.59 29.32
C PRO A 242 -42.60 -6.96 28.04
N THR A 243 -42.27 -8.13 27.48
CA THR A 243 -43.04 -8.78 26.44
C THR A 243 -44.49 -8.82 26.90
N ARG A 244 -45.27 -7.84 26.43
CA ARG A 244 -46.70 -7.78 26.64
C ARG A 244 -47.26 -8.92 25.81
N THR A 245 -47.28 -10.11 26.41
CA THR A 245 -47.92 -11.30 25.87
C THR A 245 -49.41 -10.99 25.87
N ASP A 246 -49.90 -10.37 24.79
CA ASP A 246 -51.32 -10.21 24.56
C ASP A 246 -51.90 -11.63 24.43
N ALA A 247 -52.56 -12.06 25.50
CA ALA A 247 -53.42 -13.23 25.49
C ALA A 247 -54.60 -12.91 24.56
N GLN A 248 -54.48 -13.32 23.29
CA GLN A 248 -55.62 -13.39 22.39
C GLN A 248 -56.54 -14.52 22.87
N THR A 249 -57.78 -14.11 23.10
CA THR A 249 -58.93 -14.91 23.54
C THR A 249 -59.63 -15.53 22.35
#